data_AF-A0A924GZ04-F1
#
_entry.id   AF-A0A924GZ04-F1
#
_cell.length_a   1.000
_cell.length_b   1.000
_cell.length_c   1.000
_cell.angle_alpha   90.00
_cell.angle_beta   90.00
_cell.angle_gamma   90.00
#
_symmetry.space_group_name_H-M   'P 1'
#
loop_
_entity.id
_entity.type
_entity.pdbx_description
1 polymer ?
#
loop_
_entity_poly.entity_id
_entity_poly.type
_entity_poly.pdbx_seq_one_letter_code
_entity_poly.pdbx_strand_id
1 'polypeptide(L)'
;MNEIMAVWADWIKPSAGLPTVQWSILMAVAAAAGHLLQRHSGLPKVVGYSMVGALAGLAGFSGAAWPLQGVALFLLQLGVSVVLFEAGGRIALRWFRYNPMVLLQSLLESTLTALFVYYSLRWFDVRPAVCEAVAMIAMAASPAVLSRVIMDTRASGPVTERAMVLSTLSTLYALTLVSARTGVIDGPESTLTETLFPVLVVLGVSFVVGAFLA
;
A
#
# COMPACT_ATOMS: atom_id res chain seq x y z
N MET A 1 -34.28 10.06 27.32
CA MET A 1 -33.26 9.46 28.20
C MET A 1 -33.09 7.95 27.97
N ASN A 2 -34.15 7.20 27.63
CA ASN A 2 -34.06 5.76 27.30
C ASN A 2 -33.39 5.45 25.95
N GLU A 3 -33.48 6.34 24.95
CA GLU A 3 -32.84 6.10 23.64
C GLU A 3 -31.32 6.22 23.68
N ILE A 4 -30.78 7.15 24.48
CA ILE A 4 -29.33 7.27 24.66
C ILE A 4 -28.80 6.00 25.33
N MET A 5 -29.47 5.52 26.39
CA MET A 5 -29.10 4.27 27.05
C MET A 5 -29.24 3.04 26.15
N ALA A 6 -30.15 3.05 25.16
CA ALA A 6 -30.29 1.99 24.15
C ALA A 6 -29.14 1.99 23.14
N VAL A 7 -28.67 3.17 22.69
CA VAL A 7 -27.47 3.30 21.83
C VAL A 7 -26.22 2.80 22.55
N TRP A 8 -26.06 3.14 23.83
CA TRP A 8 -24.96 2.62 24.65
C TRP A 8 -25.09 1.11 24.91
N ALA A 9 -26.30 0.58 25.12
CA ALA A 9 -26.52 -0.85 25.30
C ALA A 9 -26.24 -1.68 24.03
N ASP A 10 -26.55 -1.15 22.84
CA ASP A 10 -26.19 -1.77 21.56
C ASP A 10 -24.69 -1.68 21.24
N TRP A 11 -24.00 -0.64 21.74
CA TRP A 11 -22.53 -0.53 21.70
C TRP A 11 -21.82 -1.46 22.71
N ILE A 12 -22.52 -1.88 23.78
CA ILE A 12 -22.00 -2.75 24.86
C ILE A 12 -22.31 -4.24 24.60
N LYS A 13 -23.27 -4.58 23.73
CA LYS A 13 -23.34 -5.92 23.11
C LYS A 13 -22.01 -6.18 22.40
N PRO A 14 -21.36 -7.35 22.61
CA PRO A 14 -19.91 -7.51 22.61
C PRO A 14 -19.27 -6.76 21.44
N SER A 15 -18.75 -5.56 21.73
CA SER A 15 -18.27 -4.56 20.76
C SER A 15 -17.00 -4.99 20.03
N ALA A 16 -16.52 -6.19 20.31
CA ALA A 16 -15.61 -6.91 19.46
C ALA A 16 -16.26 -8.26 19.15
N GLY A 17 -16.76 -8.43 17.92
CA GLY A 17 -17.00 -9.76 17.41
C GLY A 17 -15.74 -10.61 17.59
N LEU A 18 -15.90 -11.93 17.79
CA LEU A 18 -14.79 -12.88 17.89
C LEU A 18 -13.68 -12.67 16.82
N PRO A 19 -14.01 -12.28 15.57
CA PRO A 19 -12.99 -11.91 14.57
C PRO A 19 -12.16 -10.67 14.94
N THR A 20 -12.76 -9.63 15.50
CA THR A 20 -12.06 -8.39 15.88
C THR A 20 -11.06 -8.64 17.01
N VAL A 21 -11.42 -9.49 17.98
CA VAL A 21 -10.52 -9.92 19.06
C VAL A 21 -9.35 -10.72 18.49
N GLN A 22 -9.63 -11.69 17.60
CA GLN A 22 -8.59 -12.48 16.93
C GLN A 22 -7.60 -11.60 16.17
N TRP A 23 -8.07 -10.60 15.41
CA TRP A 23 -7.23 -9.64 14.71
C TRP A 23 -6.41 -8.77 15.66
N SER A 24 -7.01 -8.32 16.77
CA SER A 24 -6.30 -7.53 17.78
C SER A 24 -5.17 -8.32 18.44
N ILE A 25 -5.43 -9.58 18.80
CA ILE A 25 -4.41 -10.49 19.34
C ILE A 25 -3.32 -10.76 18.29
N LEU A 26 -3.69 -11.02 17.04
CA LEU A 26 -2.73 -11.25 15.96
C LEU A 26 -1.80 -10.04 15.77
N MET A 27 -2.35 -8.82 15.75
CA MET A 27 -1.57 -7.60 15.65
C MET A 27 -0.68 -7.37 16.88
N ALA A 28 -1.16 -7.68 18.08
CA ALA A 28 -0.37 -7.61 19.31
C ALA A 28 0.81 -8.59 19.28
N VAL A 29 0.57 -9.83 18.84
CA VAL A 29 1.62 -10.85 18.67
C VAL A 29 2.61 -10.42 17.59
N ALA A 30 2.14 -9.88 16.47
CA ALA A 30 3.01 -9.34 15.42
C ALA A 30 3.90 -8.21 15.97
N ALA A 31 3.31 -7.25 16.70
CA ALA A 31 4.05 -6.15 17.32
C ALA A 31 5.10 -6.64 18.32
N ALA A 32 4.73 -7.60 19.18
CA ALA A 32 5.62 -8.19 20.17
C ALA A 32 6.76 -8.97 19.51
N ALA A 33 6.48 -9.80 18.51
CA ALA A 33 7.48 -10.55 17.76
C ALA A 33 8.42 -9.63 17.00
N GLY A 34 7.91 -8.58 16.34
CA GLY A 34 8.73 -7.57 15.67
C GLY A 34 9.68 -6.86 16.64
N HIS A 35 9.20 -6.47 17.82
CA HIS A 35 10.04 -5.87 18.85
C HIS A 35 11.08 -6.86 19.40
N LEU A 36 10.69 -8.11 19.63
CA LEU A 36 11.59 -9.15 20.14
C LEU A 36 12.70 -9.45 19.13
N LEU A 37 12.35 -9.58 17.86
CA LEU A 37 13.28 -9.84 16.77
C LEU A 37 14.25 -8.67 16.55
N GLN A 38 13.76 -7.43 16.61
CA GLN A 38 14.63 -6.26 16.57
C GLN A 38 15.61 -6.24 17.76
N ARG A 39 15.14 -6.56 18.97
CA ARG A 39 15.97 -6.57 20.18
C ARG A 39 17.09 -7.61 20.13
N HIS A 40 16.83 -8.79 19.56
CA HIS A 40 17.80 -9.90 19.57
C HIS A 40 18.68 -9.96 18.32
N SER A 41 18.15 -9.60 17.16
CA SER A 41 18.83 -9.77 15.87
C SER A 41 19.23 -8.45 15.20
N GLY A 42 18.77 -7.30 15.71
CA GLY A 42 19.02 -5.98 15.12
C GLY A 42 18.27 -5.73 13.79
N LEU A 43 17.46 -6.68 13.34
CA LEU A 43 16.68 -6.60 12.10
C LEU A 43 15.48 -5.63 12.25
N PRO A 44 15.02 -4.98 11.16
CA PRO A 44 13.82 -4.15 11.19
C PRO A 44 12.57 -4.92 11.64
N LYS A 45 11.66 -4.26 12.37
CA LYS A 45 10.48 -4.93 12.95
C LYS A 45 9.54 -5.52 11.91
N VAL A 46 9.54 -4.97 10.68
CA VAL A 46 8.74 -5.45 9.54
C VAL A 46 8.95 -6.95 9.31
N VAL A 47 10.18 -7.44 9.48
CA VAL A 47 10.51 -8.87 9.33
C VAL A 47 9.71 -9.72 10.31
N GLY A 48 9.60 -9.28 11.57
CA GLY A 48 8.80 -9.98 12.57
C GLY A 48 7.29 -9.94 12.28
N TYR A 49 6.78 -8.83 11.73
CA TYR A 49 5.38 -8.72 11.33
C TYR A 49 5.05 -9.70 10.19
N SER A 50 5.92 -9.76 9.17
CA SER A 50 5.80 -10.68 8.05
C SER A 50 5.88 -12.14 8.49
N MET A 51 6.76 -12.47 9.44
CA MET A 51 6.89 -13.82 9.99
C MET A 51 5.61 -14.26 10.72
N VAL A 52 5.06 -13.41 11.59
CA VAL A 52 3.80 -13.72 12.28
C VAL A 52 2.64 -13.84 11.30
N GLY A 53 2.55 -12.95 10.31
CA GLY A 53 1.53 -13.03 9.25
C GLY A 53 1.62 -14.32 8.43
N ALA A 54 2.83 -14.74 8.06
CA ALA A 54 3.05 -15.98 7.31
C ALA A 54 2.66 -17.21 8.14
N LEU A 55 3.07 -17.28 9.41
CA LEU A 55 2.71 -18.37 10.31
C LEU A 55 1.20 -18.43 10.56
N ALA A 56 0.55 -17.28 10.76
CA ALA A 56 -0.90 -17.22 10.95
C ALA A 56 -1.65 -17.66 9.68
N GLY A 57 -1.18 -17.26 8.50
CA GLY A 57 -1.72 -17.73 7.22
C GLY A 57 -1.60 -19.24 7.04
N LEU A 58 -0.42 -19.81 7.30
CA LEU A 58 -0.16 -21.25 7.21
C LEU A 58 -0.95 -22.06 8.26
N ALA A 59 -1.20 -21.49 9.44
CA ALA A 59 -2.02 -22.11 10.49
C ALA A 59 -3.53 -22.06 10.21
N GLY A 60 -3.96 -21.47 9.08
CA GLY A 60 -5.36 -21.42 8.69
C GLY A 60 -6.17 -20.36 9.44
N PHE A 61 -5.57 -19.22 9.79
CA PHE A 61 -6.28 -18.11 10.43
C PHE A 61 -7.48 -17.70 9.56
N SER A 62 -8.70 -17.81 10.12
CA SER A 62 -9.97 -17.72 9.40
C SER A 62 -10.22 -16.37 8.70
N GLY A 63 -9.51 -15.31 9.10
CA GLY A 63 -9.58 -13.98 8.47
C GLY A 63 -8.52 -13.71 7.40
N ALA A 64 -7.54 -14.61 7.18
CA ALA A 64 -6.41 -14.39 6.30
C ALA A 64 -6.58 -14.98 4.88
N ALA A 65 -7.66 -15.74 4.64
CA ALA A 65 -7.91 -16.36 3.35
C ALA A 65 -8.30 -15.31 2.29
N TRP A 66 -7.78 -15.48 1.07
CA TRP A 66 -8.18 -14.68 -0.08
C TRP A 66 -9.45 -15.25 -0.74
N PRO A 67 -10.41 -14.43 -1.19
CA PRO A 67 -10.45 -12.97 -1.11
C PRO A 67 -10.76 -12.46 0.31
N LEU A 68 -10.01 -11.44 0.74
CA LEU A 68 -10.19 -10.82 2.05
C LEU A 68 -11.59 -10.19 2.16
N GLN A 69 -12.26 -10.40 3.29
CA GLN A 69 -13.62 -9.90 3.55
C GLN A 69 -13.74 -9.36 4.98
N GLY A 70 -14.76 -8.54 5.21
CA GLY A 70 -15.10 -8.02 6.54
C GLY A 70 -13.98 -7.20 7.19
N VAL A 71 -13.72 -7.47 8.48
CA VAL A 71 -12.76 -6.72 9.30
C VAL A 71 -11.34 -6.75 8.72
N ALA A 72 -10.92 -7.88 8.13
CA ALA A 72 -9.59 -8.02 7.55
C ALA A 72 -9.35 -7.04 6.38
N LEU A 73 -10.31 -6.99 5.45
CA LEU A 73 -10.26 -6.08 4.32
C LEU A 73 -10.33 -4.62 4.78
N PHE A 74 -11.20 -4.33 5.75
CA PHE A 74 -11.33 -2.98 6.30
C PHE A 74 -10.02 -2.50 6.96
N LEU A 75 -9.40 -3.32 7.81
CA LEU A 75 -8.13 -2.99 8.46
C LEU A 75 -7.01 -2.79 7.44
N LEU A 76 -6.95 -3.62 6.40
CA LEU A 76 -5.99 -3.46 5.29
C LEU A 76 -6.21 -2.14 4.56
N GLN A 77 -7.45 -1.86 4.13
CA GLN A 77 -7.80 -0.63 3.41
C GLN A 77 -7.50 0.62 4.26
N LEU A 78 -7.87 0.60 5.53
CA LEU A 78 -7.60 1.70 6.46
C LEU A 78 -6.10 1.89 6.66
N GLY A 79 -5.35 0.81 6.92
CA GLY A 79 -3.90 0.86 7.10
C GLY A 79 -3.18 1.39 5.87
N VAL A 80 -3.51 0.89 4.68
CA VAL A 80 -2.96 1.38 3.41
C VAL A 80 -3.32 2.84 3.19
N SER A 81 -4.57 3.24 3.43
CA SER A 81 -5.02 4.63 3.26
C SER A 81 -4.27 5.60 4.15
N VAL A 82 -4.13 5.28 5.44
CA VAL A 82 -3.40 6.13 6.41
C VAL A 82 -1.93 6.28 6.02
N VAL A 83 -1.29 5.18 5.64
CA VAL A 83 0.11 5.18 5.20
C VAL A 83 0.29 6.01 3.93
N LEU A 84 -0.57 5.83 2.94
CA LEU A 84 -0.49 6.57 1.68
C LEU A 84 -0.76 8.06 1.90
N PHE A 85 -1.70 8.39 2.77
CA PHE A 85 -1.97 9.77 3.17
C PHE A 85 -0.74 10.40 3.85
N GLU A 86 -0.13 9.70 4.80
CA GLU A 86 1.08 10.16 5.48
C GLU A 86 2.26 10.31 4.51
N ALA A 87 2.45 9.33 3.62
CA ALA A 87 3.52 9.33 2.63
C ALA A 87 3.34 10.46 1.61
N GLY A 88 2.12 10.72 1.16
CA GLY A 88 1.79 11.82 0.26
C GLY A 88 1.93 13.19 0.93
N GLY A 89 1.45 13.33 2.18
CA GLY A 89 1.53 14.57 2.96
C GLY A 89 2.96 15.02 3.28
N ARG A 90 3.94 14.10 3.28
CA ARG A 90 5.37 14.41 3.48
C ARG A 90 6.04 15.04 2.26
N ILE A 91 5.40 15.04 1.08
CA ILE A 91 6.01 15.52 -0.17
C ILE A 91 5.65 16.98 -0.42
N ALA A 92 6.67 17.85 -0.38
CA ALA A 92 6.52 19.23 -0.79
C ALA A 92 6.37 19.33 -2.32
N LEU A 93 5.13 19.43 -2.83
CA LEU A 93 4.85 19.57 -4.28
C LEU A 93 5.63 20.71 -4.95
N ARG A 94 5.88 21.80 -4.20
CA ARG A 94 6.67 22.94 -4.68
C ARG A 94 8.13 22.58 -4.99
N TRP A 95 8.68 21.58 -4.32
CA TRP A 95 10.06 21.13 -4.51
C TRP A 95 10.30 20.53 -5.91
N PHE A 96 9.30 19.83 -6.47
CA PHE A 96 9.40 19.25 -7.82
C PHE A 96 9.60 20.29 -8.91
N ARG A 97 9.08 21.50 -8.72
CA ARG A 97 9.26 22.60 -9.69
C ARG A 97 10.73 23.02 -9.81
N TYR A 98 11.51 22.83 -8.76
CA TYR A 98 12.95 23.15 -8.73
C TYR A 98 13.82 21.92 -9.03
N ASN A 99 13.30 20.70 -8.91
CA ASN A 99 14.03 19.45 -9.13
C ASN A 99 13.23 18.47 -10.02
N PRO A 100 12.95 18.83 -11.29
CA PRO A 100 12.15 17.98 -12.19
C PRO A 100 12.86 16.65 -12.52
N MET A 101 14.18 16.60 -12.37
CA MET A 101 14.96 15.39 -12.64
C MET A 101 14.53 14.20 -11.77
N VAL A 102 14.02 14.44 -10.55
CA VAL A 102 13.56 13.35 -9.67
C VAL A 102 12.28 12.71 -10.18
N LEU A 103 11.38 13.48 -10.81
CA LEU A 103 10.19 12.92 -11.45
C LEU A 103 10.58 12.05 -12.65
N LEU A 104 11.50 12.54 -13.48
CA LEU A 104 11.98 11.79 -14.64
C LEU A 104 12.72 10.51 -14.22
N GLN A 105 13.57 10.59 -13.20
CA GLN A 105 14.23 9.44 -12.61
C GLN A 105 13.22 8.42 -12.09
N SER A 106 12.24 8.85 -11.28
CA SER A 106 11.22 7.96 -10.73
C SER A 106 10.40 7.28 -11.82
N LEU A 107 10.00 8.03 -12.85
CA LEU A 107 9.26 7.52 -13.99
C LEU A 107 10.06 6.49 -14.76
N LEU A 108 11.33 6.78 -15.05
CA LEU A 108 12.22 5.85 -15.74
C LEU A 108 12.47 4.58 -14.92
N GLU A 109 12.82 4.71 -13.63
CA GLU A 109 13.05 3.56 -12.75
C GLU A 109 11.82 2.66 -12.66
N SER A 110 10.64 3.25 -12.46
CA SER A 110 9.39 2.48 -12.35
C SER A 110 9.04 1.79 -13.68
N THR A 111 9.18 2.51 -14.81
CA THR A 111 8.88 1.97 -16.15
C THR A 111 9.85 0.85 -16.53
N LEU A 112 11.15 1.05 -16.30
CA LEU A 112 12.17 0.04 -16.57
C LEU A 112 11.97 -1.20 -15.68
N THR A 113 11.59 -1.02 -14.41
CA THR A 113 11.27 -2.14 -13.51
C THR A 113 10.08 -2.94 -14.03
N ALA A 114 9.00 -2.25 -14.43
CA ALA A 114 7.82 -2.92 -15.00
C ALA A 114 8.16 -3.70 -16.28
N LEU A 115 8.88 -3.08 -17.22
CA LEU A 115 9.30 -3.73 -18.47
C LEU A 115 10.19 -4.93 -18.20
N PHE A 116 11.18 -4.78 -17.31
CA PHE A 116 12.11 -5.86 -16.97
C PHE A 116 11.38 -7.06 -16.36
N VAL A 117 10.47 -6.83 -15.42
CA VAL A 117 9.66 -7.89 -14.80
C VAL A 117 8.74 -8.55 -15.83
N TYR A 118 8.06 -7.76 -16.67
CA TYR A 118 7.19 -8.28 -17.72
C TYR A 118 7.95 -9.19 -18.68
N TYR A 119 9.06 -8.72 -19.26
CA TYR A 119 9.84 -9.50 -20.22
C TYR A 119 10.51 -10.72 -19.57
N SER A 120 10.94 -10.60 -18.31
CA SER A 120 11.47 -11.75 -17.56
C SER A 120 10.41 -12.85 -17.41
N LEU A 121 9.18 -12.51 -17.02
CA LEU A 121 8.08 -13.48 -16.90
C LEU A 121 7.65 -14.05 -18.25
N ARG A 122 7.67 -13.23 -19.32
CA ARG A 122 7.40 -13.71 -20.68
C ARG A 122 8.48 -14.68 -21.17
N TRP A 123 9.74 -14.51 -20.75
CA TRP A 123 10.80 -15.49 -21.02
C TRP A 123 10.44 -16.84 -20.38
N PHE A 124 9.94 -16.84 -19.15
CA PHE A 124 9.46 -18.06 -18.47
C PHE A 124 8.10 -18.58 -19.00
N ASP A 125 7.64 -18.10 -20.16
CA ASP A 125 6.38 -18.48 -20.80
C ASP A 125 5.13 -18.29 -19.92
N VAL A 126 5.17 -17.32 -19.00
CA VAL A 126 4.03 -16.97 -18.16
C VAL A 126 2.97 -16.24 -19.00
N ARG A 127 1.68 -16.50 -18.70
CA ARG A 127 0.53 -15.87 -19.36
C ARG A 127 0.62 -14.34 -19.32
N PRO A 128 0.35 -13.61 -20.43
CA PRO A 128 0.49 -12.16 -20.49
C PRO A 128 -0.27 -11.40 -19.40
N ALA A 129 -1.50 -11.81 -19.09
CA ALA A 129 -2.30 -11.18 -18.04
C ALA A 129 -1.64 -11.26 -16.65
N VAL A 130 -0.94 -12.35 -16.34
CA VAL A 130 -0.20 -12.50 -15.08
C VAL A 130 1.07 -11.67 -15.12
N CYS A 131 1.78 -11.64 -16.25
CA CYS A 131 2.96 -10.80 -16.43
C CYS A 131 2.66 -9.32 -16.20
N GLU A 132 1.56 -8.82 -16.77
CA GLU A 132 1.12 -7.43 -16.59
C GLU A 132 0.78 -7.12 -15.13
N ALA A 133 0.00 -7.98 -14.48
CA ALA A 133 -0.38 -7.80 -13.07
C ALA A 133 0.86 -7.77 -12.16
N VAL A 134 1.79 -8.71 -12.34
CA VAL A 134 3.01 -8.78 -11.53
C VAL A 134 3.95 -7.61 -11.82
N ALA A 135 4.07 -7.18 -13.08
CA ALA A 135 4.88 -6.02 -13.46
C ALA A 135 4.36 -4.72 -12.82
N MET A 136 3.04 -4.51 -12.82
CA MET A 136 2.41 -3.35 -12.19
C MET A 136 2.58 -3.34 -10.67
N ILE A 137 2.57 -4.51 -10.03
CA ILE A 137 2.85 -4.62 -8.58
C ILE A 137 4.34 -4.36 -8.31
N ALA A 138 5.22 -4.94 -9.12
CA ALA A 138 6.67 -4.90 -8.90
C ALA A 138 7.30 -3.52 -9.12
N MET A 139 6.69 -2.65 -9.92
CA MET A 139 7.19 -1.28 -10.10
C MET A 139 6.99 -0.39 -8.86
N ALA A 140 6.12 -0.77 -7.93
CA ALA A 140 5.84 0.00 -6.72
C ALA A 140 6.81 -0.36 -5.59
N ALA A 141 7.48 0.65 -5.02
CA ALA A 141 8.21 0.49 -3.76
C ALA A 141 7.35 0.99 -2.59
N SER A 142 7.26 0.23 -1.48
CA SER A 142 6.36 0.56 -0.37
C SER A 142 6.90 1.65 0.57
N PRO A 143 6.27 2.85 0.64
CA PRO A 143 6.69 3.90 1.56
C PRO A 143 6.41 3.55 3.03
N ALA A 144 5.43 2.66 3.30
CA ALA A 144 5.13 2.14 4.64
C ALA A 144 6.29 1.35 5.22
N VAL A 145 6.80 0.41 4.41
CA VAL A 145 7.89 -0.47 4.82
C VAL A 145 9.15 0.37 4.97
N LEU A 146 9.41 1.25 4.00
CA LEU A 146 10.57 2.13 4.05
C LEU A 146 10.54 3.06 5.27
N SER A 147 9.40 3.71 5.56
CA SER A 147 9.27 4.59 6.74
C SER A 147 9.49 3.82 8.05
N ARG A 148 8.98 2.59 8.15
CA ARG A 148 9.21 1.72 9.30
C ARG A 148 10.70 1.38 9.45
N VAL A 149 11.36 0.99 8.37
CA VAL A 149 12.79 0.66 8.37
C VAL A 149 13.61 1.88 8.77
N ILE A 150 13.28 3.08 8.25
CA ILE A 150 13.95 4.33 8.61
C ILE A 150 13.83 4.61 10.12
N MET A 151 12.64 4.45 10.70
CA MET A 151 12.44 4.64 12.15
C MET A 151 13.23 3.61 12.96
N ASP A 152 13.31 2.36 12.49
CA ASP A 152 14.00 1.27 13.18
C ASP A 152 15.53 1.41 13.13
N THR A 153 16.08 1.92 12.03
CA THR A 153 17.53 2.12 11.84
C THR A 153 18.01 3.53 12.21
N ARG A 154 17.08 4.45 12.50
CA ARG A 154 17.36 5.89 12.69
C ARG A 154 18.06 6.54 11.49
N ALA A 155 17.78 6.04 10.29
CA ALA A 155 18.34 6.59 9.06
C ALA A 155 17.86 8.03 8.83
N SER A 156 18.75 8.90 8.36
CA SER A 156 18.45 10.30 8.08
C SER A 156 19.31 10.83 6.93
N GLY A 157 18.96 12.01 6.42
CA GLY A 157 19.73 12.70 5.41
C GLY A 157 19.21 12.55 3.97
N PRO A 158 19.94 13.10 2.99
CA PRO A 158 19.43 13.34 1.64
C PRO A 158 19.03 12.07 0.87
N VAL A 159 19.71 10.95 1.10
CA VAL A 159 19.40 9.67 0.45
C VAL A 159 18.07 9.12 0.94
N THR A 160 17.83 9.19 2.26
CA THR A 160 16.61 8.73 2.90
C THR A 160 15.40 9.56 2.44
N GLU A 161 15.56 10.88 2.37
CA GLU A 161 14.52 11.79 1.86
C GLU A 161 14.17 11.48 0.41
N ARG A 162 15.18 11.32 -0.46
CA ARG A 162 14.96 10.97 -1.87
C ARG A 162 14.32 9.59 -2.03
N ALA A 163 14.75 8.60 -1.25
CA ALA A 163 14.17 7.26 -1.28
C ALA A 163 12.68 7.26 -0.91
N MET A 164 12.29 8.04 0.12
CA MET A 164 10.88 8.22 0.48
C MET A 164 10.07 8.86 -0.66
N VAL A 165 10.61 9.90 -1.30
CA VAL A 165 9.93 10.56 -2.44
C VAL A 165 9.76 9.60 -3.61
N LEU A 166 10.82 8.89 -4.03
CA LEU A 166 10.78 7.92 -5.13
C LEU A 166 9.82 6.75 -4.83
N SER A 167 9.79 6.27 -3.58
CA SER A 167 8.89 5.21 -3.15
C SER A 167 7.42 5.63 -3.18
N THR A 168 7.11 6.84 -2.72
CA THR A 168 5.74 7.37 -2.80
C THR A 168 5.31 7.61 -4.25
N LEU A 169 6.18 8.17 -5.10
CA LEU A 169 5.89 8.41 -6.51
C LEU A 169 5.63 7.10 -7.27
N SER A 170 6.49 6.10 -7.11
CA SER A 170 6.30 4.78 -7.75
C SER A 170 5.00 4.10 -7.30
N THR A 171 4.64 4.22 -6.01
CA THR A 171 3.35 3.73 -5.50
C THR A 171 2.18 4.51 -6.10
N LEU A 172 2.27 5.84 -6.24
CA LEU A 172 1.26 6.64 -6.90
C LEU A 172 1.05 6.19 -8.36
N TYR A 173 2.14 5.99 -9.11
CA TYR A 173 2.07 5.52 -10.49
C TYR A 173 1.45 4.13 -10.62
N ALA A 174 1.81 3.21 -9.72
CA ALA A 174 1.24 1.87 -9.72
C ALA A 174 -0.25 1.89 -9.40
N LEU A 175 -0.67 2.62 -8.36
CA LEU A 175 -2.08 2.70 -7.99
C LEU A 175 -2.93 3.36 -9.08
N THR A 176 -2.43 4.41 -9.75
CA THR A 176 -3.17 5.06 -10.84
C THR A 176 -3.28 4.14 -12.06
N LEU A 177 -2.21 3.44 -12.41
CA LEU A 177 -2.21 2.51 -13.53
C LEU A 177 -3.11 1.29 -13.27
N VAL A 178 -3.02 0.71 -12.07
CA VAL A 178 -3.87 -0.43 -11.67
C VAL A 178 -5.35 -0.01 -11.64
N SER A 179 -5.67 1.15 -11.05
CA SER A 179 -7.05 1.66 -11.00
C SER A 179 -7.63 1.92 -12.38
N ALA A 180 -6.80 2.40 -13.31
CA ALA A 180 -7.22 2.59 -14.69
C ALA A 180 -7.42 1.26 -15.43
N ARG A 181 -6.54 0.28 -15.22
CA ARG A 181 -6.74 -1.05 -15.81
C ARG A 181 -7.98 -1.74 -15.29
N THR A 182 -8.30 -1.62 -13.99
CA THR A 182 -9.56 -2.14 -13.46
C THR A 182 -10.77 -1.44 -14.08
N GLY A 183 -10.71 -0.13 -14.31
CA GLY A 183 -11.80 0.60 -14.98
C GLY A 183 -12.02 0.22 -16.45
N VAL A 184 -10.98 -0.27 -17.14
CA VAL A 184 -11.07 -0.73 -18.54
C VAL A 184 -11.62 -2.16 -18.63
N ILE A 185 -11.35 -3.02 -17.65
CA ILE A 185 -11.82 -4.42 -17.64
C ILE A 185 -13.36 -4.49 -17.61
N ASP A 186 -14.02 -3.47 -17.05
CA ASP A 186 -15.49 -3.39 -16.98
C ASP A 186 -16.15 -2.69 -18.19
N GLY A 187 -15.35 -2.19 -19.15
CA GLY A 187 -15.82 -1.41 -20.32
C GLY A 187 -15.89 -2.22 -21.64
N PRO A 188 -16.86 -1.97 -22.56
CA PRO A 188 -17.11 -2.88 -23.69
C PRO A 188 -16.13 -2.83 -24.88
N GLU A 189 -15.29 -1.80 -25.08
CA GLU A 189 -14.54 -1.65 -26.34
C GLU A 189 -13.18 -0.93 -26.12
N SER A 190 -12.08 -1.69 -26.00
CA SER A 190 -10.77 -1.15 -25.60
C SER A 190 -10.11 -0.21 -26.62
N THR A 191 -10.33 1.10 -26.48
CA THR A 191 -9.56 2.16 -27.15
C THR A 191 -8.52 2.76 -26.20
N LEU A 192 -7.32 3.14 -26.69
CA LEU A 192 -6.25 3.75 -25.87
C LEU A 192 -6.74 4.96 -25.04
N THR A 193 -7.70 5.71 -25.56
CA THR A 193 -8.33 6.86 -24.90
C THR A 193 -9.12 6.45 -23.64
N GLU A 194 -9.80 5.29 -23.66
CA GLU A 194 -10.56 4.78 -22.50
C GLU A 194 -9.65 4.24 -21.40
N THR A 195 -8.42 3.84 -21.74
CA THR A 195 -7.41 3.46 -20.73
C THR A 195 -6.78 4.67 -20.05
N LEU A 196 -6.57 5.76 -20.79
CA LEU A 196 -5.92 6.97 -20.27
C LEU A 196 -6.88 7.90 -19.51
N PHE A 197 -8.17 7.90 -19.86
CA PHE A 197 -9.16 8.78 -19.24
C PHE A 197 -9.33 8.55 -17.72
N PRO A 198 -9.46 7.31 -17.20
CA PRO A 198 -9.54 7.06 -15.76
C PRO A 198 -8.27 7.47 -15.02
N VAL A 199 -7.09 7.26 -15.61
CA VAL A 199 -5.80 7.72 -15.04
C VAL A 199 -5.83 9.24 -14.86
N LEU A 200 -6.25 9.97 -15.90
CA LEU A 200 -6.32 11.42 -15.89
C LEU A 200 -7.34 11.95 -14.88
N VAL A 201 -8.49 11.28 -14.74
CA VAL A 201 -9.50 11.65 -13.73
C VAL A 201 -8.98 11.44 -12.32
N VAL A 202 -8.37 10.29 -12.02
CA VAL A 202 -7.81 10.00 -10.69
C VAL A 202 -6.68 10.96 -10.35
N LEU A 203 -5.77 11.22 -11.30
CA LEU A 203 -4.70 12.21 -11.12
C LEU A 203 -5.26 13.62 -10.96
N GLY A 204 -6.28 13.99 -11.75
CA GLY A 204 -6.94 15.29 -11.69
C GLY A 204 -7.64 15.55 -10.35
N VAL A 205 -8.44 14.59 -9.88
CA VAL A 205 -9.10 14.66 -8.56
C VAL A 205 -8.05 14.72 -7.45
N SER A 206 -7.02 13.88 -7.52
CA SER A 206 -5.93 13.88 -6.53
C SER A 206 -5.19 15.23 -6.48
N PHE A 207 -4.96 15.85 -7.64
CA PHE A 207 -4.34 17.18 -7.74
C PHE A 207 -5.25 18.28 -7.17
N VAL A 208 -6.55 18.27 -7.50
CA VAL A 208 -7.52 19.25 -6.98
C VAL A 208 -7.65 19.16 -5.46
N VAL A 209 -7.78 17.95 -4.92
CA VAL A 209 -7.86 17.72 -3.47
C VAL A 209 -6.55 18.13 -2.79
N GLY A 210 -5.40 17.77 -3.38
CA GLY A 210 -4.10 18.18 -2.88
C GLY A 210 -3.89 19.70 -2.89
N ALA A 211 -4.41 20.40 -3.91
CA ALA A 211 -4.36 21.85 -4.00
C ALA A 211 -5.29 22.54 -2.99
N PHE A 212 -6.42 21.91 -2.62
CA PHE A 212 -7.35 22.45 -1.63
C PHE A 212 -6.84 22.30 -0.19
N LEU A 213 -6.01 21.28 0.07
CA LEU A 213 -5.45 20.99 1.39
C LEU A 213 -4.10 21.70 1.68
N ALA A 214 -3.48 22.32 0.67
CA ALA A 214 -2.15 22.96 0.75
C ALA A 214 -2.23 24.49 0.92
#